data_AF-A0AAN9T9C2-F1
#
_entry.id   AF-A0AAN9T9C2-F1
#
_cell.length_a   1.000
_cell.length_b   1.000
_cell.length_c   1.000
_cell.angle_alpha   90.00
_cell.angle_beta   90.00
_cell.angle_gamma   90.00
#
_symmetry.space_group_name_H-M   'P 1'
#
loop_
_entity.id
_entity.type
_entity.pdbx_description
1 polymer ?
#
loop_
_entity_poly.entity_id
_entity_poly.type
_entity_poly.pdbx_seq_one_letter_code
_entity_poly.pdbx_strand_id
1 'polypeptide(L)'
;MGESLECIDVKVSPARDERIPLMKSRRGRDTWVVSVFVIIQIGVFIATMLVNDCWTNSHGDCILHSLGRFSFQPLAENPLLGPSQSKLDDMGALRSSLFANHHQTWRLFTFPFLHAGFFHLLLNLSSLIYVGVSLEHHFGPLRIGIIYALSAFVGALVASLFLQNTPTVGASAALYGLLGTLLSELVWNWKCHSNKISAIASLVIVFLCNFVLGFLPYVDNFASIGGFISGFLLGSVLLLGPQLQPVAPNKGGLIDYGVKSCIKLKLKPKLDRPVLRIVSLILFGLLLAGCLVAVLHGININSYCTWCPYVDCIPFTSWHCKDTEASCETMVSNSQLTMTCIGNGNFRVFPFTNISQARMNDLCNLLC
;
A
#
# COMPACT_ATOMS: atom_id res chain seq x y z
N MET A 1 3.13 4.05 75.05
CA MET A 1 3.34 4.88 73.84
C MET A 1 2.83 4.09 72.66
N GLY A 2 1.59 4.32 72.27
CA GLY A 2 0.97 3.74 71.08
C GLY A 2 0.03 4.80 70.53
N GLU A 3 0.50 5.55 69.54
CA GLU A 3 -0.31 6.57 68.85
C GLU A 3 -1.24 5.87 67.87
N SER A 4 -2.54 6.03 68.10
CA SER A 4 -3.61 5.74 67.14
C SER A 4 -3.65 6.82 66.07
N LEU A 5 -3.41 6.45 64.80
CA LEU A 5 -3.68 7.34 63.66
C LEU A 5 -5.20 7.50 63.47
N GLU A 6 -5.65 8.75 63.62
CA GLU A 6 -7.01 9.21 63.35
C GLU A 6 -7.24 9.29 61.81
N CYS A 7 -8.32 8.69 61.31
CA CYS A 7 -8.76 8.88 59.93
C CYS A 7 -9.49 10.23 59.81
N ILE A 8 -8.92 11.15 59.04
CA ILE A 8 -9.57 12.42 58.70
C ILE A 8 -10.66 12.15 57.66
N ASP A 9 -11.93 12.25 58.08
CA ASP A 9 -13.10 12.26 57.19
C ASP A 9 -13.16 13.56 56.38
N VAL A 10 -12.80 13.48 55.10
CA VAL A 10 -13.00 14.58 54.15
C VAL A 10 -14.46 14.56 53.68
N LYS A 11 -15.29 15.42 54.27
CA LYS A 11 -16.63 15.75 53.78
C LYS A 11 -16.55 16.33 52.36
N VAL A 12 -16.97 15.55 51.36
CA VAL A 12 -17.25 16.06 50.01
C VAL A 12 -18.65 16.67 50.01
N SER A 13 -18.75 17.99 50.04
CA SER A 13 -20.00 18.71 49.77
C SER A 13 -20.42 18.52 48.30
N PRO A 14 -21.73 18.44 48.00
CA PRO A 14 -22.21 18.32 46.63
C PRO A 14 -22.02 19.67 45.92
N ALA A 15 -21.04 19.74 45.01
CA ALA A 15 -20.86 20.89 44.15
C ALA A 15 -21.99 20.98 43.11
N ARG A 16 -22.49 22.20 42.94
CA ARG A 16 -23.67 22.60 42.20
C ARG A 16 -23.65 22.17 40.74
N ASP A 17 -24.85 21.91 40.23
CA ASP A 17 -25.22 21.75 38.84
C ASP A 17 -24.88 23.02 38.02
N GLU A 18 -23.61 23.15 37.64
CA GLU A 18 -23.20 24.08 36.57
C GLU A 18 -23.58 23.46 35.23
N ARG A 19 -24.72 23.92 34.69
CA ARG A 19 -25.13 23.70 33.30
C ARG A 19 -23.98 24.06 32.35
N ILE A 20 -23.25 23.03 31.91
CA ILE A 20 -22.27 23.11 30.83
C ILE A 20 -22.99 23.65 29.59
N PRO A 21 -22.57 24.78 29.00
CA PRO A 21 -23.28 25.40 27.90
C PRO A 21 -23.33 24.47 26.69
N LEU A 22 -24.57 24.24 26.27
CA LEU A 22 -25.08 23.58 25.09
C LEU A 22 -24.27 23.95 23.82
N MET A 23 -23.91 22.91 23.06
CA MET A 23 -23.64 22.92 21.62
C MET A 23 -22.75 24.05 21.08
N LYS A 24 -21.43 23.84 21.14
CA LYS A 24 -20.54 24.41 20.11
C LYS A 24 -20.51 23.43 18.93
N SER A 25 -21.03 23.91 17.81
CA SER A 25 -21.11 23.27 16.50
C SER A 25 -19.97 22.28 16.23
N ARG A 26 -20.38 21.03 15.92
CA ARG A 26 -19.56 19.89 15.52
C ARG A 26 -18.99 20.18 14.13
N ARG A 27 -18.01 21.08 14.03
CA ARG A 27 -17.24 21.30 12.81
C ARG A 27 -16.48 19.99 12.53
N GLY A 28 -16.76 19.37 11.39
CA GLY A 28 -16.08 18.14 10.96
C GLY A 28 -14.58 18.29 11.17
N ARG A 29 -13.96 17.33 11.87
CA ARG A 29 -12.51 17.19 11.76
C ARG A 29 -12.29 16.55 10.40
N ASP A 30 -12.02 17.42 9.43
CA ASP A 30 -11.99 17.09 8.01
C ASP A 30 -10.91 16.04 7.74
N THR A 31 -11.32 14.83 7.36
CA THR A 31 -10.42 13.76 6.87
C THR A 31 -10.15 13.96 5.38
N TRP A 32 -9.68 15.16 5.04
CA TRP A 32 -9.59 15.61 3.65
C TRP A 32 -8.36 15.02 2.96
N VAL A 33 -7.29 14.72 3.69
CA VAL A 33 -6.05 14.19 3.11
C VAL A 33 -6.28 12.78 2.58
N VAL A 34 -6.90 11.90 3.37
CA VAL A 34 -7.22 10.54 2.92
C VAL A 34 -8.20 10.58 1.76
N SER A 35 -9.21 11.47 1.78
CA SER A 35 -10.12 11.64 0.65
C SER A 35 -9.40 12.09 -0.62
N VAL A 36 -8.44 13.00 -0.53
CA VAL A 36 -7.62 13.43 -1.69
C VAL A 36 -6.83 12.26 -2.25
N PHE A 37 -6.17 11.46 -1.41
CA PHE A 37 -5.44 10.28 -1.89
C PHE A 37 -6.38 9.27 -2.57
N VAL A 38 -7.54 8.98 -2.00
CA VAL A 38 -8.54 8.10 -2.62
C VAL A 38 -8.95 8.62 -4.01
N ILE A 39 -9.22 9.93 -4.14
CA ILE A 39 -9.60 10.54 -5.42
C ILE A 39 -8.46 10.42 -6.45
N ILE A 40 -7.22 10.68 -6.03
CA ILE A 40 -6.04 10.54 -6.91
C ILE A 40 -5.91 9.10 -7.41
N GLN A 41 -6.00 8.11 -6.51
CA GLN A 41 -5.89 6.69 -6.86
C GLN A 41 -6.98 6.25 -7.86
N ILE A 42 -8.23 6.69 -7.64
CA ILE A 42 -9.33 6.44 -8.57
C ILE A 42 -9.06 7.12 -9.92
N GLY A 43 -8.63 8.38 -9.92
CA GLY A 43 -8.34 9.14 -11.13
C GLY A 43 -7.23 8.52 -11.97
N VAL A 44 -6.14 8.08 -11.32
CA VAL A 44 -5.03 7.37 -11.98
C VAL A 44 -5.49 6.04 -12.55
N PHE A 45 -6.29 5.26 -11.81
CA PHE A 45 -6.84 4.01 -12.34
C PHE A 45 -7.75 4.21 -13.56
N ILE A 46 -8.62 5.24 -13.52
CA ILE A 46 -9.45 5.62 -14.67
C ILE A 46 -8.56 6.00 -15.87
N ALA A 47 -7.51 6.79 -15.64
CA ALA A 47 -6.55 7.15 -16.69
C ALA A 47 -5.85 5.92 -17.27
N THR A 48 -5.41 4.98 -16.43
CA THR A 48 -4.83 3.70 -16.87
C THR A 48 -5.79 2.91 -17.75
N MET A 49 -7.08 2.83 -17.38
CA MET A 49 -8.09 2.12 -18.18
C MET A 49 -8.41 2.84 -19.49
N LEU A 50 -8.38 4.18 -19.51
CA LEU A 50 -8.49 4.97 -20.74
C LEU A 50 -7.32 4.74 -21.70
N VAL A 51 -6.11 4.58 -21.18
CA VAL A 51 -4.92 4.24 -21.97
C VAL A 51 -4.99 2.79 -22.45
N ASN A 52 -5.50 1.88 -21.61
CA ASN A 52 -5.66 0.47 -21.94
C ASN A 52 -6.52 0.26 -23.20
N ASP A 53 -7.70 0.90 -23.25
CA ASP A 53 -8.64 0.87 -24.38
C ASP A 53 -8.71 -0.52 -25.05
N CYS A 54 -9.08 -1.53 -24.26
CA CYS A 54 -9.00 -2.93 -24.66
C CYS A 54 -9.79 -3.18 -25.96
N TRP A 55 -10.95 -2.54 -26.10
CA TRP A 55 -11.81 -2.69 -27.27
C TRP A 55 -11.07 -2.42 -28.59
N THR A 56 -10.32 -1.31 -28.65
CA THR A 56 -9.58 -0.92 -29.84
C THR A 56 -8.24 -1.64 -29.95
N ASN A 57 -7.55 -1.89 -28.83
CA ASN A 57 -6.18 -2.40 -28.83
C ASN A 57 -6.07 -3.94 -28.82
N SER A 58 -7.13 -4.65 -28.42
CA SER A 58 -7.19 -6.12 -28.30
C SER A 58 -8.24 -6.77 -29.22
N HIS A 59 -8.75 -6.08 -30.24
CA HIS A 59 -9.73 -6.60 -31.21
C HIS A 59 -10.96 -7.28 -30.58
N GLY A 60 -11.40 -6.77 -29.42
CA GLY A 60 -12.54 -7.31 -28.69
C GLY A 60 -12.28 -8.58 -27.87
N ASP A 61 -11.04 -9.07 -27.75
CA ASP A 61 -10.69 -10.13 -26.77
C ASP A 61 -10.56 -9.52 -25.36
N CYS A 62 -11.70 -9.09 -24.81
CA CYS A 62 -11.79 -8.33 -23.56
C CYS A 62 -12.87 -8.91 -22.65
N ILE A 63 -12.75 -8.63 -21.35
CA ILE A 63 -13.80 -8.93 -20.38
C ILE A 63 -14.66 -7.69 -20.16
N LEU A 64 -15.98 -7.91 -19.98
CA LEU A 64 -16.99 -6.86 -19.79
C LEU A 64 -17.06 -5.90 -20.97
N HIS A 65 -17.42 -6.41 -22.16
CA HIS A 65 -17.57 -5.62 -23.40
C HIS A 65 -18.54 -4.44 -23.28
N SER A 66 -19.53 -4.51 -22.37
CA SER A 66 -20.49 -3.43 -22.14
C SER A 66 -19.85 -2.12 -21.65
N LEU A 67 -18.62 -2.18 -21.11
CA LEU A 67 -17.86 -1.02 -20.66
C LEU A 67 -17.10 -0.30 -21.79
N GLY A 68 -17.09 -0.84 -23.00
CA GLY A 68 -16.40 -0.27 -24.15
C GLY A 68 -14.91 -0.02 -23.89
N ARG A 69 -14.49 1.25 -23.88
CA ARG A 69 -13.08 1.64 -23.67
C ARG A 69 -12.54 1.22 -22.29
N PHE A 70 -13.42 1.02 -21.31
CA PHE A 70 -13.06 0.61 -19.95
C PHE A 70 -13.09 -0.91 -19.74
N SER A 71 -13.24 -1.70 -20.82
CA SER A 71 -13.15 -3.15 -20.72
C SER A 71 -11.75 -3.62 -20.27
N PHE A 72 -11.72 -4.75 -19.59
CA PHE A 72 -10.52 -5.33 -18.99
C PHE A 72 -9.89 -6.36 -19.92
N GLN A 73 -8.59 -6.63 -19.74
CA GLN A 73 -7.96 -7.76 -20.42
C GLN A 73 -8.48 -9.11 -19.89
N PRO A 74 -8.31 -10.21 -20.66
CA PRO A 74 -8.69 -11.54 -20.23
C PRO A 74 -8.05 -11.94 -18.90
N LEU A 75 -8.75 -12.72 -18.07
CA LEU A 75 -8.25 -13.16 -16.74
C LEU A 75 -6.96 -13.97 -16.81
N ALA A 76 -6.71 -14.65 -17.94
CA ALA A 76 -5.45 -15.35 -18.18
C ALA A 76 -4.26 -14.38 -18.29
N GLU A 77 -4.50 -13.16 -18.79
CA GLU A 77 -3.49 -12.10 -18.89
C GLU A 77 -3.41 -11.30 -17.60
N ASN A 78 -4.55 -10.87 -17.06
CA ASN A 78 -4.61 -10.10 -15.82
C ASN A 78 -5.73 -10.61 -14.90
N PRO A 79 -5.41 -11.42 -13.87
CA PRO A 79 -6.41 -12.01 -12.98
C PRO A 79 -7.10 -10.97 -12.08
N LEU A 80 -6.56 -9.75 -11.97
CA LEU A 80 -7.09 -8.69 -11.13
C LEU A 80 -8.15 -7.81 -11.82
N LEU A 81 -8.60 -8.19 -13.03
CA LEU A 81 -9.44 -7.37 -13.92
C LEU A 81 -8.79 -6.00 -14.16
N GLY A 82 -7.74 -6.00 -14.96
CA GLY A 82 -6.92 -4.81 -15.19
C GLY A 82 -6.49 -4.63 -16.64
N PRO A 83 -5.58 -3.69 -16.87
CA PRO A 83 -4.99 -3.41 -18.18
C PRO A 83 -3.97 -4.50 -18.59
N SER A 84 -3.45 -4.40 -19.81
CA SER A 84 -2.32 -5.24 -20.25
C SER A 84 -0.99 -4.79 -19.61
N GLN A 85 -0.01 -5.68 -19.63
CA GLN A 85 1.35 -5.40 -19.14
C GLN A 85 1.98 -4.19 -19.85
N SER A 86 1.92 -4.11 -21.18
CA SER A 86 2.43 -2.95 -21.92
C SER A 86 1.80 -1.62 -21.51
N LYS A 87 0.52 -1.63 -21.13
CA LYS A 87 -0.20 -0.42 -20.72
C LYS A 87 0.15 0.01 -19.30
N LEU A 88 0.49 -0.93 -18.42
CA LEU A 88 1.12 -0.62 -17.13
C LEU A 88 2.51 0.00 -17.33
N ASP A 89 3.30 -0.53 -18.28
CA ASP A 89 4.60 0.05 -18.64
C ASP A 89 4.46 1.49 -19.15
N ASP A 90 3.48 1.77 -20.01
CA ASP A 90 3.18 3.12 -20.51
C ASP A 90 2.83 4.09 -19.38
N MET A 91 2.08 3.63 -18.37
CA MET A 91 1.62 4.44 -17.24
C MET A 91 2.69 4.66 -16.15
N GLY A 92 3.85 4.00 -16.26
CA GLY A 92 4.97 4.19 -15.34
C GLY A 92 5.12 3.13 -14.25
N ALA A 93 4.70 1.88 -14.52
CA ALA A 93 5.01 0.74 -13.66
C ALA A 93 6.53 0.52 -13.54
N LEU A 94 6.99 -0.11 -12.45
CA LEU A 94 8.40 -0.45 -12.29
C LEU A 94 8.70 -1.75 -13.05
N ARG A 95 9.78 -1.73 -13.82
CA ARG A 95 10.27 -2.88 -14.59
C ARG A 95 11.78 -2.78 -14.75
N SER A 96 12.48 -3.91 -14.60
CA SER A 96 13.95 -3.97 -14.65
C SER A 96 14.52 -3.29 -15.90
N SER A 97 14.05 -3.65 -17.10
CA SER A 97 14.55 -3.11 -18.36
C SER A 97 14.36 -1.58 -18.47
N LEU A 98 13.19 -1.06 -18.08
CA LEU A 98 12.88 0.36 -18.21
C LEU A 98 13.57 1.22 -17.14
N PHE A 99 13.69 0.69 -15.93
CA PHE A 99 14.31 1.41 -14.83
C PHE A 99 15.84 1.35 -14.89
N ALA A 100 16.41 0.15 -15.00
CA ALA A 100 17.86 -0.06 -14.96
C ALA A 100 18.54 0.29 -16.28
N ASN A 101 18.00 -0.17 -17.43
CA ASN A 101 18.68 -0.01 -18.73
C ASN A 101 18.35 1.33 -19.39
N HIS A 102 17.11 1.83 -19.23
CA HIS A 102 16.68 3.11 -19.81
C HIS A 102 16.68 4.28 -18.82
N HIS A 103 17.14 4.08 -17.58
CA HIS A 103 17.27 5.10 -16.55
C HIS A 103 16.02 5.94 -16.31
N GLN A 104 14.82 5.34 -16.42
CA GLN A 104 13.55 6.04 -16.26
C GLN A 104 13.16 6.21 -14.79
N THR A 105 13.90 7.06 -14.06
CA THR A 105 13.75 7.27 -12.61
C THR A 105 12.41 7.89 -12.20
N TRP A 106 11.72 8.58 -13.11
CA TRP A 106 10.37 9.13 -12.89
C TRP A 106 9.35 8.04 -12.50
N ARG A 107 9.61 6.78 -12.87
CA ARG A 107 8.77 5.62 -12.50
C ARG A 107 8.66 5.43 -10.99
N LEU A 108 9.66 5.82 -10.21
CA LEU A 108 9.59 5.77 -8.73
C LEU A 108 8.48 6.67 -8.15
N PHE A 109 8.09 7.72 -8.88
CA PHE A 109 7.05 8.64 -8.46
C PHE A 109 5.66 8.27 -8.99
N THR A 110 5.57 7.60 -10.14
CA THR A 110 4.28 7.15 -10.71
C THR A 110 3.83 5.81 -10.15
N PHE A 111 4.77 4.88 -9.95
CA PHE A 111 4.56 3.54 -9.43
C PHE A 111 3.67 3.45 -8.17
N PRO A 112 3.81 4.35 -7.16
CA PRO A 112 2.98 4.31 -5.96
C PRO A 112 1.51 4.70 -6.18
N PHE A 113 1.12 5.16 -7.37
CA PHE A 113 -0.26 5.51 -7.69
C PHE A 113 -0.96 4.50 -8.61
N LEU A 114 -0.18 3.58 -9.17
CA LEU A 114 -0.70 2.59 -10.12
C LEU A 114 -1.30 1.39 -9.40
N HIS A 115 -2.35 0.84 -10.01
CA HIS A 115 -3.02 -0.36 -9.55
C HIS A 115 -3.04 -1.40 -10.66
N ALA A 116 -2.84 -2.66 -10.29
CA ALA A 116 -2.72 -3.78 -11.22
C ALA A 116 -4.07 -4.16 -11.84
N GLY A 117 -5.18 -3.85 -11.17
CA GLY A 117 -6.53 -4.14 -11.62
C GLY A 117 -7.58 -3.65 -10.64
N PHE A 118 -8.84 -3.87 -10.98
CA PHE A 118 -10.00 -3.44 -10.21
C PHE A 118 -10.03 -4.02 -8.79
N PHE A 119 -9.73 -5.31 -8.62
CA PHE A 119 -9.73 -5.92 -7.29
C PHE A 119 -8.62 -5.37 -6.39
N HIS A 120 -7.46 -5.06 -6.97
CA HIS A 120 -6.38 -4.41 -6.24
C HIS A 120 -6.76 -2.99 -5.80
N LEU A 121 -7.35 -2.18 -6.70
CA LEU A 121 -7.88 -0.88 -6.34
C LEU A 121 -8.92 -0.97 -5.22
N LEU A 122 -9.92 -1.85 -5.37
CA LEU A 122 -11.02 -1.97 -4.41
C LEU A 122 -10.52 -2.32 -3.00
N LEU A 123 -9.65 -3.32 -2.87
CA LEU A 123 -9.12 -3.74 -1.58
C LEU A 123 -8.21 -2.66 -0.96
N ASN A 124 -7.35 -2.04 -1.76
CA ASN A 124 -6.46 -0.98 -1.31
C ASN A 124 -7.23 0.25 -0.80
N LEU A 125 -8.21 0.73 -1.57
CA LEU A 125 -9.04 1.87 -1.18
C LEU A 125 -9.89 1.58 0.06
N SER A 126 -10.50 0.39 0.14
CA SER A 126 -11.28 -0.01 1.30
C SER A 126 -10.42 0.00 2.57
N SER A 127 -9.22 -0.54 2.47
CA SER A 127 -8.23 -0.58 3.56
C SER A 127 -7.70 0.82 3.91
N LEU A 128 -7.43 1.65 2.91
CA LEU A 128 -6.97 3.03 3.09
C LEU A 128 -8.03 3.89 3.77
N ILE A 129 -9.29 3.78 3.36
CA ILE A 129 -10.39 4.51 4.01
C ILE A 129 -10.52 4.02 5.46
N TYR A 130 -10.54 2.70 5.69
CA TYR A 130 -10.70 2.13 7.02
C TYR A 130 -9.59 2.56 7.99
N VAL A 131 -8.32 2.37 7.62
CA VAL A 131 -7.16 2.68 8.46
C VAL A 131 -6.83 4.17 8.45
N GLY A 132 -6.81 4.77 7.27
CA GLY A 132 -6.40 6.16 7.05
C GLY A 132 -7.35 7.15 7.71
N VAL A 133 -8.67 7.02 7.54
CA VAL A 133 -9.65 7.92 8.20
C VAL A 133 -9.52 7.83 9.72
N SER A 134 -9.33 6.62 10.26
CA SER A 134 -9.10 6.44 11.69
C SER A 134 -7.83 7.17 12.16
N LEU A 135 -6.70 6.97 11.48
CA LEU A 135 -5.45 7.63 11.83
C LEU A 135 -5.51 9.15 11.66
N GLU A 136 -6.11 9.65 10.57
CA GLU A 136 -6.25 11.08 10.30
C GLU A 136 -7.11 11.77 11.35
N HIS A 137 -8.20 11.14 11.77
CA HIS A 137 -9.06 11.65 12.83
C HIS A 137 -8.34 11.76 14.18
N HIS A 138 -7.42 10.84 14.49
CA HIS A 138 -6.70 10.83 15.77
C HIS A 138 -5.44 11.71 15.77
N PHE A 139 -4.71 11.75 14.66
CA PHE A 139 -3.38 12.37 14.58
C PHE A 139 -3.32 13.62 13.72
N GLY A 140 -4.36 13.88 12.95
CA GLY A 140 -4.52 15.04 12.07
C GLY A 140 -3.99 14.81 10.65
N PRO A 141 -4.51 15.59 9.67
CA PRO A 141 -4.23 15.45 8.24
C PRO A 141 -2.74 15.51 7.89
N LEU A 142 -2.02 16.52 8.39
CA LEU A 142 -0.63 16.78 8.00
C LEU A 142 0.31 15.61 8.33
N ARG A 143 0.19 15.04 9.53
CA ARG A 143 1.07 13.94 9.96
C ARG A 143 0.82 12.68 9.15
N ILE A 144 -0.46 12.36 8.92
CA ILE A 144 -0.84 11.20 8.12
C ILE A 144 -0.45 11.38 6.66
N GLY A 145 -0.61 12.58 6.10
CA GLY A 145 -0.15 12.92 4.75
C GLY A 145 1.36 12.74 4.57
N ILE A 146 2.18 13.23 5.51
CA ILE A 146 3.64 13.07 5.47
C ILE A 146 4.02 11.58 5.55
N ILE A 147 3.42 10.83 6.48
CA ILE A 147 3.73 9.41 6.63
C ILE A 147 3.33 8.64 5.36
N TYR A 148 2.14 8.89 4.83
CA TYR A 148 1.66 8.27 3.60
C TYR A 148 2.63 8.50 2.44
N ALA A 149 3.00 9.76 2.18
CA ALA A 149 3.88 10.11 1.06
C ALA A 149 5.30 9.56 1.22
N LEU A 150 5.90 9.66 2.40
CA LEU A 150 7.25 9.15 2.64
C LEU A 150 7.30 7.62 2.62
N SER A 151 6.28 6.94 3.15
CA SER A 151 6.20 5.49 3.07
C SER A 151 5.98 4.99 1.65
N ALA A 152 5.19 5.70 0.84
CA ALA A 152 5.04 5.41 -0.58
C ALA A 152 6.40 5.49 -1.31
N PHE A 153 7.17 6.55 -1.04
CA PHE A 153 8.47 6.77 -1.66
C PHE A 153 9.52 5.75 -1.20
N VAL A 154 9.63 5.47 0.11
CA VAL A 154 10.55 4.44 0.61
C VAL A 154 10.17 3.06 0.10
N GLY A 155 8.86 2.76 0.00
CA GLY A 155 8.38 1.54 -0.63
C GLY A 155 8.82 1.43 -2.09
N ALA A 156 8.69 2.50 -2.89
CA ALA A 156 9.18 2.52 -4.27
C ALA A 156 10.69 2.29 -4.37
N LEU A 157 11.48 2.89 -3.47
CA LEU A 157 12.92 2.66 -3.42
C LEU A 157 13.24 1.20 -3.10
N VAL A 158 12.57 0.60 -2.11
CA VAL A 158 12.76 -0.81 -1.76
C VAL A 158 12.36 -1.71 -2.94
N ALA A 159 11.21 -1.48 -3.58
CA ALA A 159 10.76 -2.22 -4.76
C ALA A 159 11.78 -2.16 -5.91
N SER A 160 12.40 -0.99 -6.14
CA SER A 160 13.43 -0.84 -7.17
C SER A 160 14.73 -1.59 -6.89
N LEU A 161 14.92 -2.14 -5.69
CA LEU A 161 16.02 -3.07 -5.38
C LEU A 161 15.66 -4.53 -5.70
N PHE A 162 14.39 -4.85 -5.91
CA PHE A 162 13.89 -6.20 -6.21
C PHE A 162 13.21 -6.23 -7.59
N LEU A 163 13.83 -5.60 -8.59
CA LEU A 163 13.24 -5.46 -9.92
C LEU A 163 13.07 -6.81 -10.62
N GLN A 164 11.91 -6.95 -11.25
CA GLN A 164 11.52 -8.06 -12.10
C GLN A 164 11.43 -7.62 -13.57
N ASN A 165 11.43 -8.60 -14.47
CA ASN A 165 11.26 -8.42 -15.91
C ASN A 165 9.79 -8.24 -16.34
N THR A 166 8.85 -8.36 -15.40
CA THR A 166 7.44 -8.00 -15.54
C THR A 166 7.17 -6.66 -14.85
N PRO A 167 6.18 -5.86 -15.30
CA PRO A 167 5.84 -4.61 -14.62
C PRO A 167 5.23 -4.89 -13.25
N THR A 168 5.61 -4.11 -12.25
CA THR A 168 4.97 -4.12 -10.94
C THR A 168 4.43 -2.73 -10.58
N VAL A 169 3.44 -2.71 -9.69
CA VAL A 169 2.83 -1.48 -9.15
C VAL A 169 2.76 -1.54 -7.62
N GLY A 170 2.84 -0.40 -6.95
CA GLY A 170 3.07 -0.37 -5.50
C GLY A 170 2.19 0.60 -4.72
N ALA A 171 0.94 0.83 -5.15
CA ALA A 171 -0.01 1.65 -4.39
C ALA A 171 -0.23 1.17 -2.95
N SER A 172 -0.02 -0.11 -2.68
CA SER A 172 0.01 -0.71 -1.35
C SER A 172 1.06 -0.12 -0.41
N ALA A 173 2.22 0.33 -0.89
CA ALA A 173 3.31 0.84 -0.03
C ALA A 173 2.85 1.89 0.98
N ALA A 174 2.03 2.84 0.53
CA ALA A 174 1.52 3.92 1.37
C ALA A 174 0.52 3.41 2.43
N LEU A 175 -0.37 2.48 2.05
CA LEU A 175 -1.29 1.80 2.98
C LEU A 175 -0.52 1.02 4.05
N TYR A 176 0.52 0.27 3.66
CA TYR A 176 1.36 -0.46 4.61
C TYR A 176 2.12 0.49 5.53
N GLY A 177 2.51 1.68 5.05
CA GLY A 177 3.00 2.76 5.92
C GLY A 177 2.03 3.15 7.02
N LEU A 178 0.74 3.26 6.69
CA LEU A 178 -0.30 3.52 7.69
C LEU A 178 -0.51 2.33 8.63
N LEU A 179 -0.41 1.09 8.16
CA LEU A 179 -0.44 -0.10 9.03
C LEU A 179 0.76 -0.16 9.99
N GLY A 180 1.96 0.16 9.50
CA GLY A 180 3.17 0.24 10.33
C GLY A 180 3.05 1.36 11.38
N THR A 181 2.43 2.47 11.01
CA THR A 181 2.10 3.58 11.91
C THR A 181 1.13 3.15 13.02
N LEU A 182 0.08 2.40 12.65
CA LEU A 182 -0.86 1.83 13.61
C LEU A 182 -0.17 0.83 14.56
N LEU A 183 0.75 0.00 14.04
CA LEU A 183 1.54 -0.89 14.88
C LEU A 183 2.42 -0.11 15.87
N SER A 184 3.10 0.94 15.40
CA SER A 184 3.91 1.82 16.26
C SER A 184 3.07 2.43 17.38
N GLU A 185 1.89 2.98 17.05
CA GLU A 185 0.94 3.50 18.03
C GLU A 185 0.59 2.45 19.09
N LEU A 186 0.23 1.24 18.64
CA LEU A 186 -0.20 0.16 19.50
C LEU A 186 0.92 -0.33 20.44
N VAL A 187 2.15 -0.46 19.93
CA VAL A 187 3.31 -0.89 20.72
C VAL A 187 3.63 0.14 21.80
N TRP A 188 3.66 1.43 21.44
CA TRP A 188 4.09 2.49 22.36
C TRP A 188 3.01 2.95 23.33
N ASN A 189 1.73 2.78 22.97
CA ASN A 189 0.58 3.12 23.82
C ASN A 189 -0.20 1.88 24.30
N TRP A 190 0.40 0.68 24.28
CA TRP A 190 -0.23 -0.60 24.60
C TRP A 190 -1.05 -0.60 25.89
N LYS A 191 -0.63 0.15 26.92
CA LYS A 191 -1.31 0.22 28.22
C LYS A 191 -2.53 1.15 28.23
N CYS A 192 -2.62 2.08 27.28
CA CYS A 192 -3.74 3.01 27.17
C CYS A 192 -4.91 2.44 26.37
N HIS A 193 -4.68 1.41 25.53
CA HIS A 193 -5.69 0.90 24.62
C HIS A 193 -6.69 -0.03 25.35
N SER A 194 -7.99 0.21 25.17
CA SER A 194 -9.09 -0.54 25.82
C SER A 194 -9.32 -1.91 25.16
N ASN A 195 -9.41 -1.95 23.83
CA ASN A 195 -9.74 -3.14 23.02
C ASN A 195 -8.58 -3.62 22.14
N LYS A 196 -7.47 -4.02 22.78
CA LYS A 196 -6.21 -4.41 22.11
C LYS A 196 -6.37 -5.53 21.09
N ILE A 197 -7.16 -6.55 21.44
CA ILE A 197 -7.36 -7.73 20.58
C ILE A 197 -8.04 -7.32 19.28
N SER A 198 -9.03 -6.42 19.33
CA SER A 198 -9.72 -5.94 18.14
C SER A 198 -8.80 -5.11 17.24
N ALA A 199 -7.97 -4.24 17.81
CA ALA A 199 -7.00 -3.46 17.04
C ALA A 199 -5.95 -4.34 16.36
N ILE A 200 -5.39 -5.33 17.06
CA ILE A 200 -4.44 -6.30 16.49
C ILE A 200 -5.10 -7.14 15.42
N ALA A 201 -6.30 -7.68 15.70
CA ALA A 201 -7.03 -8.49 14.74
C ALA A 201 -7.30 -7.70 13.46
N SER A 202 -7.74 -6.44 13.58
CA SER A 202 -8.00 -5.57 12.43
C SER A 202 -6.71 -5.27 11.65
N LEU A 203 -5.60 -4.99 12.35
CA LEU A 203 -4.29 -4.79 11.72
C LEU A 203 -3.85 -6.03 10.94
N VAL A 204 -3.91 -7.20 11.57
CA VAL A 204 -3.50 -8.48 10.98
C VAL A 204 -4.40 -8.86 9.81
N ILE A 205 -5.71 -8.70 9.93
CA ILE A 205 -6.65 -9.00 8.84
C ILE A 205 -6.37 -8.09 7.64
N VAL A 206 -6.28 -6.78 7.83
CA VAL A 206 -6.02 -5.84 6.72
C VAL A 206 -4.65 -6.11 6.11
N PHE A 207 -3.63 -6.37 6.93
CA PHE A 207 -2.29 -6.73 6.46
C PHE A 207 -2.32 -8.00 5.61
N LEU A 208 -2.90 -9.09 6.12
CA LEU A 208 -2.90 -10.38 5.43
C LEU A 208 -3.75 -10.35 4.15
N CYS A 209 -4.94 -9.73 4.18
CA CYS A 209 -5.79 -9.65 2.99
C CYS A 209 -5.09 -8.91 1.84
N ASN A 210 -4.43 -7.79 2.11
CA ASN A 210 -3.68 -7.07 1.08
C ASN A 210 -2.41 -7.81 0.65
N PHE A 211 -1.72 -8.48 1.58
CA PHE A 211 -0.45 -9.17 1.28
C PHE A 211 -0.67 -10.40 0.42
N VAL A 212 -1.75 -11.15 0.71
CA VAL A 212 -2.17 -12.31 -0.08
C VAL A 212 -2.57 -11.90 -1.50
N LEU A 213 -3.26 -10.77 -1.66
CA LEU A 213 -3.52 -10.21 -2.98
C LEU A 213 -2.22 -9.88 -3.71
N GLY A 214 -1.19 -9.49 -2.97
CA GLY A 214 0.16 -9.25 -3.47
C GLY A 214 0.89 -10.48 -3.99
N PHE A 215 0.34 -11.70 -3.88
CA PHE A 215 0.87 -12.88 -4.57
C PHE A 215 0.34 -13.04 -6.01
N LEU A 216 -0.60 -12.18 -6.42
CA LEU A 216 -1.08 -12.12 -7.80
C LEU A 216 -0.14 -11.26 -8.66
N PRO A 217 -0.06 -11.53 -9.97
CA PRO A 217 0.81 -10.79 -10.87
C PRO A 217 0.65 -9.26 -10.77
N TYR A 218 1.76 -8.57 -11.02
CA TYR A 218 1.89 -7.11 -11.07
C TYR A 218 1.82 -6.35 -9.73
N VAL A 219 1.49 -6.99 -8.61
CA VAL A 219 1.45 -6.32 -7.29
C VAL A 219 2.77 -6.50 -6.56
N ASP A 220 3.34 -5.40 -6.06
CA ASP A 220 4.67 -5.40 -5.42
C ASP A 220 4.56 -5.49 -3.88
N ASN A 221 4.99 -6.63 -3.33
CA ASN A 221 5.02 -6.88 -1.89
C ASN A 221 6.29 -6.33 -1.23
N PHE A 222 7.42 -6.23 -1.94
CA PHE A 222 8.61 -5.54 -1.42
C PHE A 222 8.34 -4.05 -1.15
N ALA A 223 7.58 -3.39 -2.02
CA ALA A 223 7.08 -2.03 -1.81
C ALA A 223 6.27 -1.93 -0.51
N SER A 224 5.42 -2.92 -0.27
CA SER A 224 4.58 -3.04 0.93
C SER A 224 5.43 -3.21 2.19
N ILE A 225 6.47 -4.05 2.15
CA ILE A 225 7.41 -4.25 3.26
C ILE A 225 8.18 -2.96 3.57
N GLY A 226 8.73 -2.29 2.56
CA GLY A 226 9.43 -1.01 2.71
C GLY A 226 8.52 0.09 3.27
N GLY A 227 7.29 0.15 2.78
CA GLY A 227 6.23 1.01 3.30
C GLY A 227 5.94 0.74 4.77
N PHE A 228 5.75 -0.52 5.16
CA PHE A 228 5.47 -0.89 6.55
C PHE A 228 6.59 -0.49 7.52
N ILE A 229 7.84 -0.81 7.18
CA ILE A 229 9.00 -0.49 8.02
C ILE A 229 9.15 1.03 8.16
N SER A 230 9.08 1.78 7.05
CA SER A 230 9.16 3.24 7.08
C SER A 230 8.03 3.87 7.90
N GLY A 231 6.81 3.38 7.75
CA GLY A 231 5.64 3.86 8.50
C GLY A 231 5.75 3.59 10.00
N PHE A 232 6.27 2.42 10.40
CA PHE A 232 6.54 2.12 11.81
C PHE A 232 7.57 3.09 12.42
N LEU A 233 8.64 3.38 11.70
CA LEU A 233 9.67 4.33 12.14
C LEU A 233 9.13 5.76 12.20
N LEU A 234 8.44 6.23 11.15
CA LEU A 234 7.86 7.57 11.09
C LEU A 234 6.73 7.76 12.11
N GLY A 235 5.90 6.75 12.33
CA GLY A 235 4.88 6.75 13.40
C GLY A 235 5.52 6.92 14.77
N SER A 236 6.66 6.26 15.00
CA SER A 236 7.41 6.37 16.26
C SER A 236 8.03 7.77 16.45
N VAL A 237 8.33 8.48 15.36
CA VAL A 237 8.83 9.86 15.40
C VAL A 237 7.69 10.86 15.59
N LEU A 238 6.64 10.78 14.76
CA LEU A 238 5.62 11.81 14.60
C LEU A 238 4.42 11.66 15.54
N LEU A 239 4.13 10.45 16.01
CA LEU A 239 2.93 10.17 16.81
C LEU A 239 3.18 9.97 18.31
N LEU A 240 4.43 9.92 18.75
CA LEU A 240 4.79 9.72 20.16
C LEU A 240 4.45 10.91 21.10
N GLY A 241 3.67 11.89 20.65
CA GLY A 241 3.28 13.08 21.41
C GLY A 241 2.07 12.81 22.32
N PRO A 242 1.99 13.38 23.53
CA PRO A 242 0.81 13.26 24.37
C PRO A 242 -0.34 14.08 23.76
N GLN A 243 -1.13 13.50 22.87
CA GLN A 243 -2.37 14.15 22.45
C GLN A 243 -3.38 14.03 23.58
N LEU A 244 -3.58 15.15 24.29
CA LEU A 244 -4.81 15.42 25.03
C LEU A 244 -5.80 16.03 24.02
N GLN A 245 -6.44 15.18 23.23
CA GLN A 245 -7.79 15.51 22.80
C GLN A 245 -8.69 14.50 23.49
N PRO A 246 -9.67 14.93 24.31
CA PRO A 246 -10.75 14.06 24.74
C PRO A 246 -11.54 13.72 23.47
N VAL A 247 -11.09 12.70 22.74
CA VAL A 247 -11.92 12.09 21.72
C VAL A 247 -13.00 11.36 22.50
N ALA A 248 -14.25 11.80 22.32
CA ALA A 248 -15.39 11.06 22.86
C ALA A 248 -15.21 9.58 22.47
N PRO A 249 -15.36 8.63 23.41
CA PRO A 249 -15.14 7.22 23.12
C PRO A 249 -16.06 6.82 21.96
N ASN A 250 -15.47 6.62 20.78
CA ASN A 250 -16.16 5.98 19.68
C ASN A 250 -16.20 4.50 20.03
N LYS A 251 -17.33 4.04 20.55
CA LYS A 251 -17.54 2.61 20.81
C LYS A 251 -17.31 1.85 19.50
N GLY A 252 -16.19 1.14 19.39
CA GLY A 252 -15.87 0.26 18.26
C GLY A 252 -14.92 0.79 17.18
N GLY A 253 -14.17 1.87 17.41
CA GLY A 253 -13.12 2.34 16.49
C GLY A 253 -11.80 1.56 16.59
N LEU A 254 -10.95 1.64 15.55
CA LEU A 254 -9.64 0.99 15.49
C LEU A 254 -8.66 1.46 16.59
N ILE A 255 -8.85 2.69 17.08
CA ILE A 255 -8.12 3.28 18.21
C ILE A 255 -9.14 3.67 19.28
N ASP A 256 -9.16 2.91 20.39
CA ASP A 256 -9.98 3.22 21.56
C ASP A 256 -9.13 3.22 22.84
N TYR A 257 -9.21 4.32 23.59
CA TYR A 257 -8.38 4.54 24.77
C TYR A 257 -9.17 4.41 26.08
N GLY A 258 -8.67 3.59 27.00
CA GLY A 258 -9.14 3.53 28.38
C GLY A 258 -8.66 4.74 29.20
N VAL A 259 -9.56 5.67 29.49
CA VAL A 259 -9.30 6.95 30.20
C VAL A 259 -8.52 6.76 31.51
N LYS A 260 -8.88 5.75 32.33
CA LYS A 260 -8.25 5.50 33.64
C LYS A 260 -6.80 5.03 33.55
N SER A 261 -6.46 4.19 32.57
CA SER A 261 -5.11 3.62 32.42
C SER A 261 -4.13 4.63 31.82
N CYS A 262 -4.61 5.56 30.99
CA CYS A 262 -3.74 6.51 30.30
C CYS A 262 -3.30 7.70 31.15
N ILE A 263 -4.14 8.14 32.10
CA ILE A 263 -3.81 9.21 33.06
C ILE A 263 -2.66 8.76 34.00
N LYS A 264 -2.70 7.50 34.47
CA LYS A 264 -1.69 6.95 35.39
C LYS A 264 -0.30 6.80 34.75
N LEU A 265 -0.23 6.63 33.42
CA LEU A 265 1.03 6.51 32.67
C LEU A 265 1.67 7.87 32.36
N LYS A 266 0.86 8.93 32.19
CA LYS A 266 1.33 10.30 31.84
C LYS A 266 2.01 11.03 33.00
N LEU A 267 1.72 10.69 34.25
CA LEU A 267 2.38 11.32 35.42
C LEU A 267 3.85 10.91 35.62
N LYS A 268 4.37 9.93 34.86
CA LYS A 268 5.78 9.55 34.93
C LYS A 268 6.52 10.16 33.72
N PRO A 269 7.36 11.20 33.90
CA PRO A 269 8.17 11.73 32.82
C PRO A 269 9.25 10.69 32.49
N LYS A 270 9.01 9.88 31.46
CA LYS A 270 9.97 8.88 30.98
C LYS A 270 10.83 9.51 29.89
N LEU A 271 12.12 9.65 30.20
CA LEU A 271 13.20 9.98 29.27
C LEU A 271 13.22 9.05 28.03
N ASP A 272 12.59 7.88 28.13
CA ASP A 272 12.42 6.87 27.08
C ASP A 272 11.77 7.41 25.78
N ARG A 273 10.87 8.40 25.86
CA ARG A 273 10.13 8.90 24.68
C ARG A 273 10.98 9.73 23.71
N PRO A 274 11.73 10.77 24.14
CA PRO A 274 12.61 11.49 23.23
C PRO A 274 13.75 10.61 22.68
N VAL A 275 14.29 9.69 23.48
CA VAL A 275 15.31 8.73 23.03
C VAL A 275 14.76 7.86 21.89
N LEU A 276 13.56 7.28 22.05
CA LEU A 276 12.92 6.48 21.02
C LEU A 276 12.71 7.26 19.72
N ARG A 277 12.27 8.52 19.80
CA ARG A 277 12.13 9.38 18.60
C ARG A 277 13.44 9.59 17.87
N ILE A 278 14.51 9.88 18.60
CA ILE A 278 15.84 10.11 18.01
C ILE A 278 16.34 8.83 17.35
N VAL A 279 16.23 7.68 18.03
CA VAL A 279 16.63 6.39 17.47
C VAL A 279 15.83 6.04 16.22
N SER A 280 14.49 6.17 16.26
CA SER A 280 13.65 5.91 15.10
C SER A 280 13.94 6.86 13.92
N LEU A 281 14.26 8.13 14.20
CA LEU A 281 14.63 9.09 13.16
C LEU A 281 15.98 8.73 12.51
N ILE A 282 16.97 8.32 13.30
CA ILE A 282 18.27 7.85 12.78
C ILE A 282 18.07 6.60 11.93
N LEU A 283 17.32 5.61 12.42
CA LEU A 283 17.04 4.39 11.66
C LEU A 283 16.29 4.67 10.35
N PHE A 284 15.32 5.59 10.38
CA PHE A 284 14.62 6.01 9.16
C PHE A 284 15.57 6.70 8.17
N GLY A 285 16.43 7.59 8.65
CA GLY A 285 17.44 8.26 7.83
C GLY A 285 18.42 7.28 7.20
N LEU A 286 18.89 6.27 7.95
CA LEU A 286 19.76 5.21 7.44
C LEU A 286 19.05 4.34 6.40
N LEU A 287 17.79 3.97 6.63
CA LEU A 287 16.98 3.22 5.65
C LEU A 287 16.83 4.01 4.35
N LEU A 288 16.42 5.28 4.44
CA LEU A 288 16.21 6.14 3.28
C LEU A 288 17.52 6.35 2.50
N ALA A 289 18.60 6.72 3.20
CA ALA A 289 19.90 6.96 2.57
C ALA A 289 20.48 5.66 1.98
N GLY A 290 20.38 4.54 2.70
CA GLY A 290 20.85 3.24 2.24
C GLY A 290 20.13 2.78 0.97
N CYS A 291 18.80 2.86 0.95
CA CYS A 291 18.01 2.55 -0.24
C CYS A 291 18.35 3.50 -1.39
N LEU A 292 18.45 4.81 -1.15
CA LEU A 292 18.79 5.77 -2.20
C LEU A 292 20.17 5.49 -2.80
N VAL A 293 21.19 5.24 -1.97
CA VAL A 293 22.53 4.88 -2.42
C VAL A 293 22.51 3.59 -3.22
N ALA A 294 21.80 2.55 -2.75
CA ALA A 294 21.71 1.28 -3.46
C ALA A 294 21.04 1.43 -4.84
N VAL A 295 19.98 2.22 -4.93
CA VAL A 295 19.29 2.53 -6.20
C VAL A 295 20.20 3.30 -7.15
N LEU A 296 20.93 4.30 -6.65
CA LEU A 296 21.87 5.08 -7.47
C LEU A 296 23.05 4.25 -8.00
N HIS A 297 23.44 3.20 -7.28
CA HIS A 297 24.45 2.24 -7.75
C HIS A 297 23.89 1.14 -8.66
N GLY A 298 22.57 1.15 -8.93
CA GLY A 298 21.93 0.13 -9.77
C GLY A 298 21.95 -1.27 -9.16
N ILE A 299 21.95 -1.38 -7.82
CA ILE A 299 21.95 -2.68 -7.15
C ILE A 299 20.59 -3.35 -7.34
N ASN A 300 20.57 -4.49 -8.00
CA ASN A 300 19.42 -5.38 -8.03
C ASN A 300 19.66 -6.58 -7.09
N ILE A 301 18.94 -6.62 -5.97
CA ILE A 301 19.03 -7.70 -4.99
C ILE A 301 18.39 -8.99 -5.54
N ASN A 302 17.43 -8.88 -6.46
CA ASN A 302 16.76 -10.04 -7.07
C ASN A 302 17.75 -11.00 -7.75
N SER A 303 18.88 -10.49 -8.28
CA SER A 303 19.93 -11.35 -8.85
C SER A 303 20.71 -12.18 -7.83
N TYR A 304 20.60 -11.87 -6.53
CA TYR A 304 21.31 -12.55 -5.44
C TYR A 304 20.40 -13.46 -4.60
N CYS A 305 19.09 -13.49 -4.86
CA CYS A 305 18.15 -14.31 -4.10
C CYS A 305 17.17 -15.08 -5.00
N THR A 306 17.22 -16.40 -4.91
CA THR A 306 16.34 -17.30 -5.69
C THR A 306 14.90 -17.31 -5.20
N TRP A 307 14.64 -16.89 -3.96
CA TRP A 307 13.30 -16.91 -3.35
C TRP A 307 12.55 -15.58 -3.45
N CYS A 308 13.24 -14.48 -3.79
CA CYS A 308 12.64 -13.14 -3.81
C CYS A 308 11.45 -13.00 -4.77
N PRO A 309 11.48 -13.54 -6.01
CA PRO A 309 10.34 -13.41 -6.92
C PRO A 309 9.03 -13.99 -6.36
N TYR A 310 9.12 -15.00 -5.49
CA TYR A 310 7.95 -15.64 -4.86
C TYR A 310 7.28 -14.79 -3.78
N VAL A 311 7.92 -13.69 -3.34
CA VAL A 311 7.29 -12.73 -2.43
C VAL A 311 6.23 -11.91 -3.15
N ASP A 312 6.47 -11.55 -4.41
CA ASP A 312 5.55 -10.75 -5.22
C ASP A 312 4.62 -11.60 -6.10
N CYS A 313 4.97 -12.84 -6.40
CA CYS A 313 4.12 -13.67 -7.26
C CYS A 313 4.32 -15.17 -7.00
N ILE A 314 3.24 -15.85 -6.62
CA ILE A 314 3.24 -17.31 -6.46
C ILE A 314 2.60 -17.94 -7.72
N PRO A 315 3.31 -18.81 -8.46
CA PRO A 315 2.77 -19.43 -9.66
C PRO A 315 1.58 -20.33 -9.32
N PHE A 316 0.51 -20.25 -10.12
CA PHE A 316 -0.69 -21.06 -9.95
C PHE A 316 -1.18 -21.59 -11.30
N THR A 317 -2.12 -22.55 -11.30
CA THR A 317 -2.62 -23.15 -12.55
C THR A 317 -3.28 -22.13 -13.50
N SER A 318 -3.75 -21.01 -12.96
CA SER A 318 -4.46 -19.96 -13.71
C SER A 318 -3.59 -18.75 -14.09
N TRP A 319 -2.36 -18.63 -13.58
CA TRP A 319 -1.44 -17.53 -13.91
C TRP A 319 0.03 -17.92 -13.67
N HIS A 320 0.92 -17.37 -14.48
CA HIS A 320 2.35 -17.68 -14.42
C HIS A 320 3.14 -16.48 -13.92
N CYS A 321 4.05 -16.73 -12.98
CA CYS A 321 4.97 -15.76 -12.40
C CYS A 321 6.36 -15.97 -13.02
N LYS A 322 6.52 -15.63 -14.30
CA LYS A 322 7.78 -15.87 -15.02
C LYS A 322 8.59 -14.59 -15.13
N ASP A 323 9.83 -14.66 -14.65
CA ASP A 323 10.78 -13.54 -14.64
C ASP A 323 11.77 -13.60 -15.83
N THR A 324 11.44 -14.35 -16.89
CA THR A 324 12.27 -14.52 -18.09
C THR A 324 11.61 -13.88 -19.29
N GLU A 325 12.36 -13.15 -20.10
CA GLU A 325 11.87 -12.59 -21.37
C GLU A 325 11.40 -13.72 -22.30
N ALA A 326 10.11 -13.72 -22.62
CA ALA A 326 9.53 -14.65 -23.56
C ALA A 326 9.94 -14.26 -24.99
N SER A 327 10.35 -15.26 -25.78
CA SER A 327 10.64 -15.08 -27.21
C SER A 327 9.69 -15.96 -28.02
N CYS A 328 8.99 -15.33 -28.96
CA CYS A 328 8.02 -16.01 -29.82
C CYS A 328 8.31 -15.76 -31.29
N GLU A 329 8.15 -16.79 -32.10
CA GLU A 329 8.08 -16.67 -33.55
C GLU A 329 6.65 -16.34 -33.97
N THR A 330 6.51 -15.51 -34.99
CA THR A 330 5.22 -15.10 -35.54
C THR A 330 5.11 -15.54 -36.98
N MET A 331 3.99 -16.17 -37.33
CA MET A 331 3.64 -16.55 -38.69
C MET A 331 2.27 -15.99 -39.03
N VAL A 332 2.18 -15.26 -40.15
CA VAL A 332 0.91 -14.71 -40.63
C VAL A 332 0.45 -15.52 -41.84
N SER A 333 -0.74 -16.09 -41.75
CA SER A 333 -1.36 -16.85 -42.85
C SER A 333 -2.85 -16.55 -42.91
N ASN A 334 -3.37 -16.22 -44.10
CA ASN A 334 -4.81 -16.02 -44.35
C ASN A 334 -5.53 -15.18 -43.27
N SER A 335 -5.01 -14.00 -42.93
CA SER A 335 -5.54 -13.08 -41.91
C SER A 335 -5.57 -13.62 -40.47
N GLN A 336 -4.86 -14.71 -40.19
CA GLN A 336 -4.62 -15.22 -38.84
C GLN A 336 -3.16 -15.03 -38.46
N LEU A 337 -2.93 -14.67 -37.20
CA LEU A 337 -1.60 -14.59 -36.59
C LEU A 337 -1.37 -15.84 -35.75
N THR A 338 -0.42 -16.67 -36.15
CA THR A 338 0.07 -17.79 -35.34
C THR A 338 1.30 -17.33 -34.57
N MET A 339 1.25 -17.42 -33.25
CA MET A 339 2.41 -17.20 -32.39
C MET A 339 2.88 -18.52 -31.81
N THR A 340 4.18 -18.79 -31.86
CA THR A 340 4.80 -19.99 -31.30
C THR A 340 5.89 -19.57 -30.31
N CYS A 341 5.80 -20.05 -29.08
CA CYS A 341 6.82 -19.82 -28.07
C CYS A 341 8.05 -20.71 -28.33
N ILE A 342 9.23 -20.09 -28.44
CA ILE A 342 10.48 -20.79 -28.75
C ILE A 342 10.91 -21.72 -27.61
N GLY A 343 10.64 -21.33 -26.36
CA GLY A 343 11.13 -22.05 -25.18
C GLY A 343 10.41 -23.37 -24.89
N ASN A 344 9.12 -23.47 -25.19
CA ASN A 344 8.29 -24.63 -24.85
C ASN A 344 7.56 -25.26 -26.06
N GLY A 345 7.58 -24.61 -27.23
CA GLY A 345 6.88 -25.06 -28.45
C GLY A 345 5.36 -24.85 -28.44
N ASN A 346 4.77 -24.23 -27.41
CA ASN A 346 3.36 -23.91 -27.37
C ASN A 346 3.02 -22.87 -28.45
N PHE A 347 1.90 -23.07 -29.14
CA PHE A 347 1.45 -22.13 -30.15
C PHE A 347 -0.03 -21.76 -29.95
N ARG A 348 -0.40 -20.55 -30.39
CA ARG A 348 -1.78 -20.08 -30.40
C ARG A 348 -2.05 -19.32 -31.69
N VAL A 349 -3.24 -19.53 -32.25
CA VAL A 349 -3.71 -18.85 -33.46
C VAL A 349 -4.72 -17.78 -33.06
N PHE A 350 -4.47 -16.55 -33.50
CA PHE A 350 -5.32 -15.39 -33.27
C PHE A 350 -6.03 -14.99 -34.58
N PRO A 351 -7.33 -14.61 -34.52
CA PRO A 351 -8.13 -14.26 -35.70
C PRO A 351 -7.87 -12.83 -36.21
N PHE A 352 -6.70 -12.25 -35.90
CA PHE A 352 -6.32 -10.88 -36.26
C PHE A 352 -4.82 -10.81 -36.52
N THR A 353 -4.39 -9.85 -37.34
CA THR A 353 -2.96 -9.67 -37.72
C THR A 353 -2.44 -8.26 -37.48
N ASN A 354 -3.32 -7.25 -37.38
CA ASN A 354 -2.94 -5.85 -37.22
C ASN A 354 -2.93 -5.44 -35.74
N ILE A 355 -1.84 -5.77 -35.03
CA ILE A 355 -1.63 -5.41 -33.63
C ILE A 355 -0.26 -4.75 -33.44
N SER A 356 -0.13 -3.92 -32.40
CA SER A 356 1.12 -3.24 -32.08
C SER A 356 2.20 -4.22 -31.62
N GLN A 357 3.48 -3.84 -31.76
CA GLN A 357 4.60 -4.64 -31.25
C GLN A 357 4.49 -4.90 -29.74
N ALA A 358 4.03 -3.90 -28.98
CA ALA A 358 3.80 -4.03 -27.55
C ALA A 358 2.73 -5.10 -27.24
N ARG A 359 1.63 -5.14 -28.01
CA ARG A 359 0.59 -6.16 -27.85
C ARG A 359 1.08 -7.56 -28.24
N MET A 360 1.92 -7.68 -29.27
CA MET A 360 2.56 -8.96 -29.60
C MET A 360 3.43 -9.46 -28.44
N ASN A 361 4.20 -8.58 -27.80
CA ASN A 361 5.01 -8.95 -26.64
C ASN A 361 4.15 -9.38 -25.45
N ASP A 362 3.02 -8.71 -25.18
CA ASP A 362 2.07 -9.11 -24.14
C ASP A 362 1.51 -10.54 -24.39
N LEU A 363 1.09 -10.82 -25.62
CA LEU A 363 0.57 -12.14 -26.02
C LEU A 363 1.66 -13.22 -25.98
N CYS A 364 2.92 -12.86 -26.31
CA CYS A 364 4.05 -13.78 -26.20
C CYS A 364 4.33 -14.16 -24.74
N ASN A 365 4.36 -13.17 -23.83
CA ASN A 365 4.53 -13.41 -22.40
C ASN A 365 3.42 -14.31 -21.83
N LEU A 366 2.18 -14.13 -22.32
CA LEU A 366 1.05 -14.98 -21.93
C LEU A 366 1.20 -16.45 -22.41
N LEU A 367 1.89 -16.68 -23.53
CA LEU A 367 2.00 -18.00 -24.17
C LEU A 367 3.14 -18.90 -23.62
N CYS A 368 4.21 -18.32 -23.05
CA CYS A 368 5.54 -18.97 -22.92
C CYS A 368 5.94 -19.69 -21.60
#